data_AF-A0A1V6H642-F1
#
_entry.id   AF-A0A1V6H642-F1
#
_cell.length_a   1.000
_cell.length_b   1.000
_cell.length_c   1.000
_cell.angle_alpha   90.00
_cell.angle_beta   90.00
_cell.angle_gamma   90.00
#
_symmetry.space_group_name_H-M   'P 1'
#
loop_
_entity.id
_entity.type
_entity.pdbx_description
1 polymer ?
#
loop_
_entity_poly.entity_id
_entity_poly.type
_entity_poly.pdbx_seq_one_letter_code
_entity_poly.pdbx_strand_id
1 'polypeptide(L)' 'MKAWGEGLDYQELLAQNDKVMALLTRSELDACFTLDYYFSQVDYIYRRNGIEG' A
#
# COMPACT_ATOMS: atom_id res chain seq x y z
N MET A 1 -2.71 13.96 -7.88
CA MET A 1 -3.14 15.38 -7.75
C MET A 1 -4.60 15.52 -7.33
N LYS A 2 -5.55 14.82 -7.97
CA LYS A 2 -6.98 14.89 -7.58
C LYS A 2 -7.25 14.47 -6.13
N ALA A 3 -6.72 13.32 -5.70
CA ALA A 3 -6.81 12.84 -4.31
C ALA A 3 -6.36 13.89 -3.28
N TRP A 4 -5.19 14.49 -3.53
CA TRP A 4 -4.61 15.52 -2.66
C TRP A 4 -5.40 16.85 -2.68
N GLY A 5 -5.88 17.27 -3.86
CA GLY A 5 -6.62 18.52 -4.01
C GLY A 5 -8.05 18.48 -3.44
N GLU A 6 -8.66 17.31 -3.38
CA GLU A 6 -10.05 17.12 -2.94
C GLU A 6 -10.18 16.35 -1.62
N GLY A 7 -9.05 15.94 -1.01
CA GLY A 7 -9.04 15.15 0.23
C GLY A 7 -9.68 13.77 0.09
N LEU A 8 -9.62 13.20 -1.12
CA LEU A 8 -10.25 11.92 -1.45
C LEU A 8 -9.28 10.76 -1.23
N ASP A 9 -9.84 9.60 -0.88
CA ASP A 9 -9.09 8.37 -0.77
C ASP A 9 -8.50 7.96 -2.13
N TYR A 10 -7.19 7.78 -2.16
CA TYR A 10 -6.47 7.49 -3.41
C TYR A 10 -6.72 6.06 -3.91
N GLN A 11 -6.89 5.10 -3.01
CA GLN A 11 -7.18 3.70 -3.36
C GLN A 11 -8.57 3.61 -4.01
N GLU A 12 -9.56 4.31 -3.46
CA GLU A 12 -10.91 4.32 -3.98
C GLU A 12 -10.99 5.04 -5.34
N LEU A 13 -10.21 6.12 -5.52
CA LEU A 13 -10.07 6.78 -6.83
C LEU A 13 -9.44 5.88 -7.90
N LEU A 14 -8.51 5.00 -7.52
CA LEU A 14 -7.91 4.03 -8.44
C LEU A 14 -8.89 2.88 -8.75
N ALA A 15 -9.66 2.43 -7.77
CA ALA A 15 -10.65 1.37 -7.95
C ALA A 15 -11.80 1.78 -8.89
N GLN A 16 -12.10 3.09 -8.96
CA GLN A 16 -13.09 3.65 -9.88
C GLN A 16 -12.53 3.95 -11.27
N ASN A 17 -11.24 3.70 -11.52
CA ASN A 17 -10.60 3.98 -12.79
C ASN A 17 -10.58 2.72 -13.67
N ASP A 18 -11.35 2.75 -14.75
CA ASP A 18 -11.47 1.62 -15.68
C ASP A 18 -10.14 1.14 -16.27
N LYS A 19 -9.17 2.05 -16.49
CA LYS A 19 -7.85 1.67 -17.02
C LYS A 19 -7.02 0.91 -15.99
N VAL A 20 -7.19 1.19 -14.71
CA VAL A 20 -6.49 0.52 -13.62
C VAL A 20 -7.12 -0.85 -13.38
N MET A 21 -8.46 -0.90 -13.28
CA MET A 21 -9.20 -2.14 -13.07
C MET A 21 -9.17 -3.10 -14.28
N ALA A 22 -8.81 -2.61 -15.47
CA ALA A 22 -8.53 -3.46 -16.63
C ALA A 22 -7.18 -4.22 -16.51
N LEU A 23 -6.28 -3.77 -15.64
CA LEU A 23 -4.93 -4.34 -15.48
C LEU A 23 -4.74 -5.04 -14.12
N LEU A 24 -5.47 -4.61 -13.10
CA LEU A 24 -5.36 -5.11 -11.74
C LEU A 24 -6.73 -5.53 -11.22
N THR A 25 -6.78 -6.65 -10.51
CA THR A 25 -7.94 -7.04 -9.71
C THR A 25 -8.03 -6.18 -8.44
N ARG A 26 -9.22 -6.14 -7.82
CA ARG A 26 -9.40 -5.39 -6.56
C ARG A 26 -8.46 -5.90 -5.46
N SER A 27 -8.26 -7.21 -5.37
CA SER A 27 -7.32 -7.82 -4.40
C SER A 27 -5.87 -7.41 -4.64
N GLU A 28 -5.43 -7.31 -5.90
CA GLU A 28 -4.07 -6.85 -6.22
C GLU A 28 -3.89 -5.37 -5.92
N LEU A 29 -4.92 -4.56 -6.22
CA LEU A 29 -4.92 -3.14 -5.84
C LEU A 29 -4.84 -2.98 -4.33
N ASP A 30 -5.66 -3.70 -3.57
CA ASP A 30 -5.66 -3.65 -2.10
C ASP A 30 -4.30 -4.13 -1.55
N ALA A 31 -3.66 -5.12 -2.18
CA ALA A 31 -2.32 -5.58 -1.83
C ALA A 31 -1.23 -4.50 -2.04
N CYS A 32 -1.41 -3.57 -2.98
CA CYS A 32 -0.49 -2.43 -3.15
C CYS A 32 -0.58 -1.39 -2.02
N PHE A 33 -1.68 -1.38 -1.26
CA PHE A 33 -1.94 -0.42 -0.18
C PHE A 33 -1.72 -1.03 1.21
N THR A 34 -1.07 -2.19 1.32
CA THR A 34 -0.74 -2.78 2.63
C THR A 34 0.60 -2.25 3.16
N LEU A 35 0.69 -2.14 4.50
CA LEU A 35 1.94 -1.83 5.18
C LEU A 35 2.81 -3.07 5.44
N ASP A 36 2.25 -4.27 5.28
CA ASP A 36 2.91 -5.54 5.59
C ASP A 36 4.20 -5.72 4.78
N TYR A 37 4.20 -5.27 3.52
CA TYR A 37 5.41 -5.28 2.69
C TYR A 37 6.54 -4.46 3.32
N TYR A 38 6.22 -3.28 3.86
CA TYR A 38 7.19 -2.38 4.48
C TYR A 38 7.64 -2.87 5.86
N PHE A 39 6.83 -3.66 6.55
CA PHE A 39 7.18 -4.24 7.85
C PHE A 39 7.99 -5.53 7.76
N SER A 40 8.09 -6.16 6.58
CA SER A 40 8.84 -7.41 6.38
C SER A 40 10.32 -7.37 6.80
N GLN A 41 10.93 -6.18 6.85
CA GLN A 41 12.33 -5.99 7.23
C GLN A 41 12.52 -5.46 8.65
N VAL A 42 11.43 -5.12 9.35
CA VAL A 42 11.50 -4.54 10.70
C VAL A 42 12.17 -5.52 11.65
N ASP A 43 11.75 -6.79 11.65
CA ASP A 43 12.38 -7.82 12.46
C ASP A 43 13.87 -7.94 12.17
N TYR A 44 14.27 -7.94 10.89
CA TYR A 44 15.68 -7.98 10.51
C TYR A 44 16.49 -6.81 11.09
N ILE A 45 15.94 -5.59 11.04
CA ILE A 45 16.57 -4.39 11.60
C ILE A 45 16.68 -4.50 13.13
N TYR A 46 15.64 -5.00 13.82
CA TYR A 46 15.66 -5.18 15.27
C TYR A 46 16.72 -6.20 15.68
N ARG A 47 16.80 -7.33 14.98
CA ARG A 47 17.83 -8.35 15.20
C ARG A 47 19.23 -7.81 15.02
N ARG A 48 19.47 -7.09 13.92
CA ARG A 48 20.77 -6.51 13.61
C ARG A 48 21.26 -5.54 14.70
N ASN A 49 20.35 -4.81 15.35
CA ASN A 49 20.70 -3.82 16.36
C ASN A 49 20.63 -4.36 17.79
N GLY A 50 20.32 -5.65 17.99
CA GLY A 50 20.22 -6.27 19.31
C GLY A 50 19.08 -5.70 20.17
N ILE A 51 17.99 -5.25 19.53
CA ILE A 51 16.79 -4.66 20.18
C ILE A 51 15.68 -5.73 20.31
N GLU A 52 16.02 -7.00 20.10
CA GLU A 52 15.11 -8.13 20.30
C GLU A 52 14.83 -8.28 21.81
N GLY A 53 13.57 -8.14 22.21
CA GLY A 53 13.09 -8.36 23.59
C GLY A 53 12.36 -9.68 23.75
#